data_AF-A0A1F6NQU8-F1
#
_entry.id   AF-A0A1F6NQU8-F1
#
_cell.length_a   1.000
_cell.length_b   1.000
_cell.length_c   1.000
_cell.angle_alpha   90.00
_cell.angle_beta   90.00
_cell.angle_gamma   90.00
#
_symmetry.space_group_name_H-M   'P 1'
#
loop_
_entity.id
_entity.type
_entity.pdbx_description
1 polymer ?
#
loop_
_entity_poly.entity_id
_entity_poly.type
_entity_poly.pdbx_seq_one_letter_code
_entity_poly.pdbx_strand_id
1 'polypeptide(L)'
;MLETLFKIFLTIGLSFVVITSILSVNWVWKSQIDVKETFKFLVKNKIENTQGVLVTRDPNSIYQDGKVVGTFSDEPKEKNNELFFTKIYNAKYLNKDEFLEYRRIKCKIKNIGLEGEIDVFQGDSSVILRGVTCKKI
;
A
#
# COMPACT_ATOMS: atom_id res chain seq x y z
N MET A 1 51.77 11.09 -49.41
CA MET A 1 51.01 9.81 -49.47
C MET A 1 50.79 9.19 -48.09
N LEU A 2 51.83 8.96 -47.28
CA LEU A 2 51.70 8.33 -45.96
C LEU A 2 50.76 9.09 -45.00
N GLU A 3 50.84 10.42 -44.95
CA GLU A 3 49.97 11.24 -44.10
C GLU A 3 48.49 11.15 -44.49
N THR A 4 48.20 11.13 -45.80
CA THR A 4 46.83 10.97 -46.32
C THR A 4 46.26 9.61 -45.95
N LEU A 5 47.06 8.54 -46.08
CA LEU A 5 46.65 7.19 -45.68
C LEU A 5 46.43 7.07 -44.17
N PHE A 6 47.28 7.71 -43.36
CA PHE A 6 47.11 7.75 -41.91
C PHE A 6 45.82 8.47 -41.50
N LYS A 7 45.51 9.62 -42.11
CA LYS A 7 44.26 10.36 -41.87
C LYS A 7 43.02 9.55 -42.27
N ILE A 8 43.09 8.82 -43.39
CA ILE A 8 42.00 7.92 -43.82
C ILE A 8 41.80 6.80 -42.79
N PHE A 9 42.86 6.14 -42.36
CA PHE A 9 42.80 5.07 -41.36
C PHE A 9 42.21 5.56 -40.03
N LEU A 10 42.64 6.73 -39.56
CA LEU A 10 42.15 7.33 -38.33
C LEU A 10 40.66 7.70 -38.44
N THR A 11 40.22 8.23 -39.59
CA THR A 11 38.82 8.57 -39.85
C THR A 11 37.92 7.33 -39.89
N ILE A 12 38.41 6.23 -40.49
CA ILE A 12 37.69 4.96 -40.51
C ILE A 12 37.61 4.36 -39.11
N GLY A 13 38.70 4.36 -38.35
CA GLY A 13 38.71 3.88 -36.97
C GLY A 13 37.76 4.67 -36.07
N LEU A 14 37.80 6.01 -36.15
CA LEU A 14 36.93 6.89 -35.37
C LEU A 14 35.45 6.68 -35.73
N SER A 15 35.13 6.59 -37.02
CA SER A 15 33.74 6.38 -37.45
C SER A 15 33.20 5.02 -37.01
N PHE A 16 34.03 3.96 -37.02
CA PHE A 16 33.66 2.64 -36.50
C PHE A 16 33.34 2.67 -34.99
N VAL A 17 34.17 3.34 -34.19
CA VAL A 17 33.94 3.50 -32.73
C VAL A 17 32.64 4.27 -32.46
N VAL A 18 32.37 5.33 -33.22
CA VAL A 18 31.13 6.12 -33.05
C VAL A 18 29.89 5.28 -33.40
N ILE A 19 29.91 4.58 -34.54
CA ILE A 19 28.78 3.76 -34.99
C ILE A 19 28.49 2.64 -33.98
N THR A 20 29.52 1.91 -33.55
CA THR A 20 29.36 0.82 -32.56
C THR A 20 28.81 1.33 -31.24
N SER A 21 29.28 2.49 -30.75
CA SER A 21 28.78 3.11 -29.52
C SER A 21 27.28 3.45 -29.60
N ILE A 22 26.82 4.04 -30.72
CA ILE A 22 25.41 4.37 -30.94
C ILE A 22 24.54 3.10 -30.97
N LEU A 23 25.02 2.05 -31.64
CA LEU A 23 24.31 0.77 -31.70
C LEU A 23 24.22 0.10 -30.33
N SER A 24 25.29 0.12 -29.53
CA SER A 24 25.29 -0.42 -28.17
C SER A 24 24.31 0.32 -27.27
N VAL A 25 24.26 1.66 -27.32
CA VAL A 25 23.29 2.45 -26.57
C VAL A 25 21.87 2.08 -27.00
N ASN A 26 21.57 2.08 -28.29
CA ASN A 26 20.24 1.73 -28.79
C ASN A 26 19.83 0.30 -28.40
N TRP A 27 20.78 -0.63 -28.37
CA TRP A 27 20.54 -2.01 -27.96
C TRP A 27 20.25 -2.13 -26.46
N VAL A 28 21.00 -1.43 -25.60
CA VAL A 28 20.71 -1.34 -24.15
C VAL A 28 19.32 -0.75 -23.92
N TRP A 29 18.97 0.32 -24.63
CA TRP A 29 17.66 0.97 -24.54
C TRP A 29 16.50 0.09 -25.01
N LYS A 30 16.72 -0.84 -25.94
CA LYS A 30 15.71 -1.81 -26.40
C LYS A 30 15.65 -3.07 -25.51
N SER A 31 16.80 -3.56 -25.07
CA SER A 31 16.90 -4.81 -24.32
C SER A 31 16.49 -4.66 -22.85
N GLN A 32 16.63 -3.46 -22.26
CA GLN A 32 16.22 -3.22 -20.89
C GLN A 32 14.81 -2.62 -20.85
N ILE A 33 13.82 -3.52 -20.82
CA ILE A 33 12.41 -3.20 -20.55
C ILE A 33 12.27 -2.41 -19.24
N ASP A 34 13.15 -2.66 -18.27
CA ASP A 34 13.13 -2.03 -16.95
C ASP A 34 13.54 -0.54 -16.93
N VAL A 35 14.40 -0.06 -17.83
CA VAL A 35 14.83 1.37 -17.77
C VAL A 35 13.67 2.29 -18.10
N LYS A 36 12.86 1.94 -19.11
CA LYS A 36 11.69 2.72 -19.50
C LYS A 36 10.63 2.70 -18.39
N GLU A 37 10.41 1.56 -17.76
CA GLU A 37 9.45 1.45 -16.65
C GLU A 37 9.97 2.14 -15.37
N THR A 38 11.27 2.09 -15.08
CA THR A 38 11.90 2.82 -13.97
C THR A 38 11.79 4.33 -14.12
N PHE A 39 12.00 4.86 -15.33
CA PHE A 39 11.81 6.30 -15.59
C PHE A 39 10.33 6.70 -15.58
N LYS A 40 9.42 5.85 -16.11
CA LYS A 40 7.98 6.08 -15.97
C LYS A 40 7.55 6.09 -14.51
N PHE A 41 8.08 5.18 -13.69
CA PHE A 41 7.83 5.13 -12.25
C PHE A 41 8.33 6.40 -11.54
N LEU A 42 9.55 6.85 -11.85
CA LEU A 42 10.13 8.08 -11.27
C LEU A 42 9.39 9.37 -11.68
N VAL A 43 8.93 9.46 -12.93
CA VAL A 43 8.23 10.66 -13.42
C VAL A 43 6.75 10.69 -13.00
N LYS A 44 6.12 9.52 -12.83
CA LYS A 44 4.69 9.42 -12.55
C LYS A 44 4.37 9.35 -11.05
N ASN A 45 5.33 8.94 -10.22
CA ASN A 45 5.13 8.87 -8.78
C ASN A 45 5.64 10.14 -8.10
N LYS A 46 4.78 11.16 -8.05
CA LYS A 46 4.67 11.95 -6.82
C LYS A 46 4.30 10.92 -5.75
N ILE A 47 5.29 10.46 -4.98
CA ILE A 47 5.12 9.43 -3.95
C ILE A 47 4.06 9.96 -2.98
N GLU A 48 2.80 9.57 -3.19
CA GLU A 48 1.83 9.58 -2.11
C GLU A 48 2.43 8.65 -1.07
N ASN A 49 2.77 9.25 0.07
CA ASN A 49 3.41 8.62 1.21
C ASN A 49 2.51 7.49 1.73
N THR A 50 2.58 6.35 1.08
CA THR A 50 2.08 5.08 1.59
C THR A 50 3.26 4.38 2.23
N GLN A 51 3.75 4.97 3.33
CA GLN A 51 4.29 4.17 4.44
C GLN A 51 3.15 3.33 5.07
N GLY A 52 2.48 2.54 4.24
CA GLY A 52 1.72 1.38 4.67
C GLY A 52 2.76 0.30 4.89
N VAL A 53 3.37 0.32 6.08
CA VAL A 53 4.10 -0.83 6.63
C VAL A 53 3.33 -2.09 6.22
N LEU A 54 4.03 -3.06 5.62
CA LEU A 54 3.55 -4.42 5.37
C LEU A 54 3.25 -5.10 6.72
N VAL A 55 2.29 -4.58 7.48
CA VAL A 55 1.72 -5.24 8.64
C VAL A 55 0.72 -6.22 8.07
N THR A 56 1.02 -7.50 8.21
CA THR A 56 0.03 -8.57 8.05
C THR A 56 -1.12 -8.25 8.99
N ARG A 57 -2.16 -7.60 8.48
CA ARG A 57 -3.33 -7.24 9.28
C ARG A 57 -4.07 -8.52 9.64
N ASP A 58 -4.22 -8.77 10.93
CA ASP A 58 -5.02 -9.85 11.46
C ASP A 58 -6.46 -9.77 10.90
N PRO A 59 -6.98 -10.86 10.28
CA PRO A 59 -8.32 -10.90 9.72
C PRO A 59 -9.43 -10.70 10.75
N ASN A 60 -9.16 -10.88 12.05
CA ASN A 60 -10.14 -10.76 13.14
C ASN A 60 -10.00 -9.46 13.95
N SER A 61 -9.23 -8.50 13.42
CA SER A 61 -8.96 -7.23 14.07
C SER A 61 -9.46 -6.06 13.23
N ILE A 62 -9.85 -4.98 13.92
CA ILE A 62 -10.20 -3.70 13.32
C ILE A 62 -9.11 -2.67 13.64
N TYR A 63 -8.86 -1.76 12.70
CA TYR A 63 -7.74 -0.83 12.77
C TYR A 63 -8.21 0.62 12.61
N GLN A 64 -7.54 1.54 13.30
CA GLN A 64 -7.61 3.00 13.07
C GLN A 64 -6.18 3.53 13.05
N ASP A 65 -5.82 4.29 12.02
CA ASP A 65 -4.48 4.83 11.81
C ASP A 65 -3.34 3.79 11.99
N GLY A 66 -3.60 2.56 11.52
CA GLY A 66 -2.64 1.45 11.61
C GLY A 66 -2.53 0.76 12.98
N LYS A 67 -3.28 1.19 14.00
CA LYS A 67 -3.33 0.57 15.33
C LYS A 67 -4.58 -0.31 15.47
N VAL A 68 -4.45 -1.43 16.19
CA VAL A 68 -5.60 -2.28 16.54
C VAL A 68 -6.44 -1.57 17.59
N VAL A 69 -7.72 -1.37 17.29
CA VAL A 69 -8.69 -0.70 18.18
C VAL A 69 -9.81 -1.61 18.66
N GLY A 70 -9.79 -2.87 18.22
CA GLY A 70 -10.73 -3.88 18.65
C GLY A 70 -10.55 -5.20 17.89
N THR A 71 -11.12 -6.25 18.43
CA THR A 71 -11.10 -7.60 17.84
C THR A 71 -12.51 -8.18 17.82
N PHE A 72 -12.78 -9.12 16.94
CA PHE A 72 -14.08 -9.79 16.86
C PHE A 72 -13.88 -11.29 16.62
N SER A 73 -14.84 -12.09 17.09
CA SER A 73 -14.80 -13.56 16.93
C SER A 73 -15.51 -14.03 15.66
N ASP A 74 -16.57 -13.31 15.27
CA ASP A 74 -17.47 -13.73 14.19
C ASP A 74 -17.19 -12.90 12.94
N GLU A 75 -17.16 -13.55 11.77
CA GLU A 75 -16.93 -12.82 10.52
C GLU A 75 -18.04 -11.77 10.29
N PRO A 76 -17.69 -10.51 9.96
CA PRO A 76 -18.67 -9.45 9.77
C PRO A 76 -19.60 -9.77 8.59
N LYS A 77 -20.90 -9.59 8.80
CA LYS A 77 -21.88 -9.80 7.72
C LYS A 77 -21.90 -8.58 6.82
N GLU A 78 -21.79 -8.79 5.52
CA GLU A 78 -21.87 -7.72 4.53
C GLU A 78 -23.27 -7.66 3.89
N LYS A 79 -23.90 -6.49 3.90
CA LYS A 79 -25.18 -6.25 3.23
C LYS A 79 -25.27 -4.80 2.75
N ASN A 80 -25.66 -4.57 1.49
CA ASN A 80 -25.97 -3.24 0.95
C ASN A 80 -24.89 -2.16 1.24
N ASN A 81 -23.61 -2.48 1.01
CA ASN A 81 -22.47 -1.59 1.29
C ASN A 81 -22.25 -1.25 2.77
N GLU A 82 -22.79 -2.08 3.67
CA GLU A 82 -22.59 -2.01 5.11
C GLU A 82 -21.96 -3.29 5.63
N LEU A 83 -21.16 -3.15 6.69
CA LEU A 83 -20.57 -4.22 7.46
C LEU A 83 -21.25 -4.25 8.83
N PHE A 84 -21.70 -5.43 9.23
CA PHE A 84 -22.33 -5.67 10.52
C PHE A 84 -21.45 -6.57 11.38
N PHE A 85 -21.00 -6.03 12.50
CA PHE A 85 -20.22 -6.74 13.52
C PHE A 85 -21.13 -7.11 14.68
N THR A 86 -21.26 -8.41 14.94
CA THR A 86 -22.10 -8.92 16.05
C THR A 86 -21.56 -8.43 17.39
N LYS A 87 -20.25 -8.59 17.62
CA LYS A 87 -19.54 -8.17 18.83
C LYS A 87 -18.13 -7.73 18.48
N ILE A 88 -17.70 -6.61 19.05
CA ILE A 88 -16.33 -6.10 19.01
C ILE A 88 -15.85 -6.03 20.46
N TYR A 89 -14.74 -6.71 20.74
CA TYR A 89 -14.05 -6.75 22.01
C TYR A 89 -12.91 -5.73 22.03
N ASN A 90 -12.48 -5.35 23.24
CA ASN A 90 -11.36 -4.42 23.47
C ASN A 90 -11.51 -3.07 22.75
N ALA A 91 -12.75 -2.58 22.63
CA ALA A 91 -13.09 -1.36 21.91
C ALA A 91 -12.86 -0.06 22.71
N LYS A 92 -12.04 -0.10 23.78
CA LYS A 92 -11.80 1.02 24.70
C LYS A 92 -11.18 2.24 24.01
N TYR A 93 -10.33 2.00 23.03
CA TYR A 93 -9.62 3.02 22.26
C TYR A 93 -10.27 3.30 20.90
N LEU A 94 -11.46 2.77 20.66
CA LEU A 94 -12.18 2.97 19.40
C LEU A 94 -12.70 4.41 19.32
N ASN A 95 -12.20 5.19 18.38
CA ASN A 95 -12.75 6.51 18.10
C ASN A 95 -13.97 6.37 17.18
N LYS A 96 -15.16 6.76 17.66
CA LYS A 96 -16.43 6.62 16.92
C LYS A 96 -16.54 7.58 15.73
N ASP A 97 -15.78 8.68 15.74
CA ASP A 97 -15.82 9.72 14.71
C ASP A 97 -14.87 9.45 13.53
N GLU A 98 -13.87 8.60 13.75
CA GLU A 98 -12.85 8.24 12.76
C GLU A 98 -13.27 7.07 11.87
N PHE A 99 -12.56 6.93 10.74
CA PHE A 99 -12.74 5.78 9.86
C PHE A 99 -12.13 4.53 10.47
N LEU A 100 -12.89 3.45 10.42
CA LEU A 100 -12.46 2.12 10.81
C LEU A 100 -11.96 1.38 9.57
N GLU A 101 -10.88 0.63 9.71
CA GLU A 101 -10.30 -0.18 8.66
C GLU A 101 -10.42 -1.67 8.99
N TYR A 102 -11.09 -2.41 8.09
CA TYR A 102 -11.22 -3.87 8.16
C TYR A 102 -10.83 -4.48 6.81
N ARG A 103 -9.84 -5.39 6.77
CA ARG A 103 -9.33 -6.01 5.52
C ARG A 103 -9.07 -4.98 4.39
N ARG A 104 -8.49 -3.83 4.73
CA ARG A 104 -8.21 -2.68 3.82
C ARG A 104 -9.46 -1.95 3.29
N ILE A 105 -10.64 -2.29 3.79
CA ILE A 105 -11.88 -1.55 3.53
C ILE A 105 -12.01 -0.48 4.61
N LYS A 106 -12.16 0.77 4.18
CA LYS A 106 -12.49 1.90 5.06
C LYS A 106 -14.00 1.93 5.26
N CYS A 107 -14.44 2.08 6.50
CA CYS A 107 -15.84 2.23 6.82
C CYS A 107 -16.04 3.23 7.96
N LYS A 108 -17.19 3.92 7.94
CA LYS A 108 -17.59 4.83 9.01
C LYS A 108 -18.64 4.16 9.87
N ILE A 109 -18.45 4.19 11.18
CA ILE A 109 -19.43 3.69 12.15
C ILE A 109 -20.71 4.52 11.98
N LYS A 110 -21.83 3.83 11.75
CA LYS A 110 -23.16 4.44 11.64
C LYS A 110 -23.94 4.30 12.92
N ASN A 111 -23.91 3.10 13.50
CA ASN A 111 -24.69 2.78 14.68
C ASN A 111 -23.97 1.74 15.53
N ILE A 112 -24.16 1.85 16.85
CA ILE A 112 -23.69 0.92 17.86
C ILE A 112 -24.92 0.51 18.64
N GLY A 113 -25.29 -0.78 18.60
CA GLY A 113 -26.50 -1.26 19.25
C GLY A 113 -26.44 -1.16 20.77
N LEU A 114 -25.44 -1.78 21.40
CA LEU A 114 -25.25 -1.81 22.85
C LEU A 114 -23.78 -1.75 23.21
N GLU A 115 -23.44 -0.93 24.19
CA GLU A 115 -22.10 -0.81 24.76
C GLU A 115 -22.12 -1.38 26.18
N GLY A 116 -21.17 -2.27 26.48
CA GLY A 116 -21.03 -2.88 27.80
C GLY A 116 -19.57 -2.96 28.21
N GLU A 117 -19.30 -2.79 29.49
CA GLU A 117 -17.97 -2.90 30.06
C GLU A 117 -17.83 -4.26 30.75
N ILE A 118 -16.72 -4.95 30.51
CA ILE A 118 -16.33 -6.14 31.26
C ILE A 118 -15.04 -5.84 31.99
N ASP A 119 -15.12 -5.85 33.32
CA ASP A 119 -13.94 -5.85 34.18
C ASP A 119 -13.21 -7.18 34.04
N VAL A 120 -12.05 -7.15 33.40
CA VAL A 120 -11.14 -8.28 33.40
C VAL A 120 -10.40 -8.25 34.74
N PHE A 121 -10.29 -9.40 35.42
CA PHE A 121 -9.73 -9.59 36.79
C PHE A 121 -8.28 -9.10 37.00
N GLN A 122 -7.67 -8.37 36.05
CA GLN A 122 -6.33 -7.77 36.12
C GLN A 122 -6.33 -6.23 36.09
N GLY A 123 -7.49 -5.58 36.24
CA GLY A 123 -7.57 -4.12 36.37
C GLY A 123 -7.54 -3.35 35.05
N ASP A 124 -7.63 -4.04 33.92
CA ASP A 124 -7.88 -3.41 32.62
C ASP A 124 -9.34 -3.66 32.23
N SER A 125 -10.13 -2.59 32.22
CA SER A 125 -11.52 -2.66 31.78
C SER A 125 -11.56 -2.83 30.26
N SER A 126 -12.30 -3.83 29.80
CA SER A 126 -12.50 -4.11 28.37
C SER A 126 -13.89 -3.64 27.95
N VAL A 127 -13.94 -2.73 26.98
CA VAL A 127 -15.22 -2.29 26.40
C VAL A 127 -15.62 -3.25 25.29
N ILE A 128 -16.87 -3.71 25.34
CA ILE A 128 -17.49 -4.56 24.32
C ILE A 128 -18.63 -3.80 23.66
N LEU A 129 -18.57 -3.70 22.34
CA LEU A 129 -19.64 -3.16 21.53
C LEU A 129 -20.41 -4.30 20.87
N ARG A 130 -21.74 -4.23 20.88
CA ARG A 130 -22.65 -5.22 20.31
C ARG A 130 -23.48 -4.59 19.20
N GLY A 131 -23.61 -5.31 18.08
CA GLY A 131 -24.40 -4.88 16.93
C GLY A 131 -23.89 -3.58 16.32
N VAL A 132 -22.62 -3.54 15.93
CA VAL A 132 -22.01 -2.37 15.31
C VAL A 132 -22.21 -2.42 13.80
N THR A 133 -22.78 -1.37 13.23
CA THR A 133 -22.99 -1.23 11.79
C THR A 133 -22.09 -0.14 11.24
N CYS A 134 -21.32 -0.47 10.21
CA CYS A 134 -20.42 0.45 9.54
C CYS A 134 -20.77 0.56 8.05
N LYS A 135 -20.75 1.77 7.48
CA LYS A 135 -20.93 1.99 6.04
C LYS A 135 -19.57 2.06 5.36
N LYS A 136 -19.37 1.29 4.30
CA LYS A 136 -18.15 1.33 3.48
C LYS A 136 -18.03 2.65 2.70
N ILE A 137 -16.81 3.13 2.55
CA ILE A 137 -16.46 4.37 1.84
C ILE A 137 -15.46 4.06 0.74
#